data_AF-A0A5B9W4C2-F1
#
_entry.id   AF-A0A5B9W4C2-F1
#
_cell.length_a   1.000
_cell.length_b   1.000
_cell.length_c   1.000
_cell.angle_alpha   90.00
_cell.angle_beta   90.00
_cell.angle_gamma   90.00
#
_symmetry.space_group_name_H-M   'P 1'
#
loop_
_entity.id
_entity.type
_entity.pdbx_description
1 polymer ?
#
loop_
_entity_poly.entity_id
_entity_poly.type
_entity_poly.pdbx_seq_one_letter_code
_entity_poly.pdbx_strand_id
1 'polypeptide(L)'
;MTHRDKVERFIAEMTQRGVNPYTAAPPAWRTAWGLGIEVPPPHFMAFVLLALTSGLFFGTLWGLAMRLVDWGALGWLSTMTVAAVAGALFGVCLAAYYRRSAARLELPSWERYAA
;
A
#
# COMPACT_ATOMS: atom_id res chain seq x y z
N MET A 1 8.97 21.72 -8.30
CA MET A 1 9.47 20.59 -7.50
C MET A 1 9.12 19.30 -8.24
N THR A 2 10.06 18.39 -8.44
CA THR A 2 9.76 17.12 -9.14
C THR A 2 8.90 16.21 -8.26
N HIS A 3 8.23 15.21 -8.83
CA HIS A 3 7.48 14.21 -8.07
C HIS A 3 8.36 13.55 -6.99
N ARG A 4 9.61 13.26 -7.35
CA ARG A 4 10.60 12.63 -6.49
C ARG A 4 10.99 13.52 -5.30
N ASP A 5 11.27 14.80 -5.54
CA ASP A 5 11.59 15.76 -4.48
C ASP A 5 10.41 15.89 -3.49
N LYS A 6 9.17 15.88 -4.01
CA LYS A 6 7.95 15.97 -3.21
C LYS A 6 7.77 14.74 -2.31
N VAL A 7 8.05 13.55 -2.85
CA VAL A 7 8.02 12.28 -2.10
C VAL A 7 9.13 12.22 -1.06
N GLU A 8 10.34 12.67 -1.37
CA GLU A 8 11.46 12.71 -0.42
C GLU A 8 11.17 13.64 0.75
N ARG A 9 10.61 14.83 0.47
CA ARG A 9 10.14 15.76 1.50
C ARG A 9 9.06 15.15 2.39
N PHE A 10 8.11 14.42 1.79
CA PHE A 10 7.09 13.68 2.53
C PHE A 10 7.71 12.63 3.47
N ILE A 11 8.64 11.81 2.97
CA ILE A 11 9.29 10.78 3.80
C ILE A 11 10.07 11.43 4.94
N ALA A 12 10.78 12.53 4.68
CA ALA A 12 11.52 13.27 5.70
C ALA A 12 10.59 13.83 6.80
N GLU A 13 9.48 14.46 6.41
CA GLU A 13 8.48 14.99 7.33
C GLU A 13 7.83 13.86 8.17
N MET A 14 7.47 12.76 7.54
CA MET A 14 6.91 11.59 8.23
C MET A 14 7.89 11.03 9.26
N THR A 15 9.18 10.98 8.91
CA THR A 15 10.25 10.54 9.82
C THR A 15 10.40 11.48 11.01
N GLN A 16 10.35 12.80 10.78
CA GLN A 16 10.38 13.81 11.85
C GLN A 16 9.17 13.69 12.79
N ARG A 17 8.00 13.33 12.25
CA ARG A 17 6.77 13.06 13.02
C ARG A 17 6.76 11.68 13.69
N GLY A 18 7.87 10.94 13.67
CA GLY A 18 8.01 9.64 14.31
C GLY A 18 7.37 8.47 13.56
N VAL A 19 6.93 8.67 12.32
CA VAL A 19 6.40 7.59 11.48
C VAL A 19 7.56 6.86 10.81
N ASN A 20 7.53 5.54 10.88
CA ASN A 20 8.54 4.70 10.24
C ASN A 20 8.60 4.99 8.72
N PRO A 21 9.79 5.24 8.13
CA PRO A 21 9.96 5.47 6.70
C PRO A 21 9.39 4.35 5.81
N TYR A 22 9.44 3.10 6.28
CA TYR A 22 8.87 1.94 5.57
C TYR A 22 7.34 1.93 5.60
N THR A 23 6.73 2.61 6.58
CA THR A 23 5.29 2.86 6.60
C THR A 23 4.95 4.07 5.73
N ALA A 24 5.75 5.13 5.75
CA ALA A 24 5.55 6.28 4.88
C ALA A 24 5.65 5.90 3.39
N ALA A 25 6.64 5.06 3.07
CA ALA A 25 6.95 4.57 1.74
C ALA A 25 7.17 3.04 1.76
N PRO A 26 6.11 2.24 1.58
CA PRO A 26 6.25 0.78 1.53
C PRO A 26 7.09 0.35 0.32
N PRO A 27 7.74 -0.82 0.37
CA PRO A 27 8.62 -1.30 -0.70
C PRO A 27 8.00 -1.25 -2.09
N ALA A 28 6.72 -1.60 -2.23
CA ALA A 28 6.00 -1.56 -3.51
C ALA A 28 5.88 -0.15 -4.12
N TRP A 29 5.76 0.89 -3.29
CA TRP A 29 5.76 2.28 -3.77
C TRP A 29 7.17 2.73 -4.14
N ARG A 30 8.18 2.31 -3.37
CA ARG A 30 9.59 2.63 -3.67
C ARG A 30 10.03 2.02 -5.01
N THR A 31 9.62 0.79 -5.31
CA THR A 31 9.90 0.17 -6.61
C THR A 31 9.17 0.89 -7.74
N ALA A 32 7.89 1.26 -7.55
CA ALA A 32 7.13 2.03 -8.54
C ALA A 32 7.82 3.37 -8.88
N TRP A 33 8.25 4.12 -7.86
CA TRP A 33 9.00 5.38 -8.08
C TRP A 33 10.37 5.15 -8.72
N GLY A 34 11.04 4.05 -8.37
CA GLY A 34 12.29 3.64 -9.02
C GLY A 34 12.13 3.34 -10.51
N LEU A 35 10.95 2.90 -10.93
CA LEU A 35 10.57 2.68 -12.34
C LEU A 35 10.05 3.94 -13.04
N GLY A 36 10.05 5.11 -12.36
CA GLY A 36 9.56 6.37 -12.91
C GLY A 36 8.03 6.52 -12.89
N ILE A 37 7.31 5.66 -12.16
CA ILE A 37 5.86 5.75 -12.03
C ILE A 37 5.51 6.81 -10.98
N GLU A 38 4.85 7.88 -11.40
CA GLU A 38 4.48 9.01 -10.53
C GLU A 38 3.18 8.77 -9.74
N VAL A 39 3.18 7.77 -8.85
CA VAL A 39 2.05 7.50 -7.95
C VAL A 39 2.20 8.23 -6.62
N PRO A 40 1.14 8.83 -6.06
CA PRO A 40 1.21 9.46 -4.75
C PRO A 40 1.47 8.42 -3.63
N PRO A 41 2.06 8.84 -2.49
CA PRO A 41 2.23 7.96 -1.33
C PRO A 41 0.88 7.42 -0.83
N PRO A 42 0.87 6.24 -0.16
CA PRO A 42 -0.37 5.58 0.24
C PRO A 42 -1.26 6.39 1.18
N HIS A 43 -0.69 7.33 1.93
CA HIS A 43 -1.42 8.27 2.79
C HIS A 43 -2.34 9.22 2.02
N PHE A 44 -2.04 9.50 0.75
CA PHE A 44 -2.81 10.43 -0.08
C PHE A 44 -3.67 9.76 -1.15
N MET A 45 -3.59 8.44 -1.29
CA MET A 45 -4.39 7.71 -2.27
C MET A 45 -5.84 7.58 -1.84
N ALA A 46 -6.73 7.46 -2.82
CA ALA A 46 -8.11 7.09 -2.58
C ALA A 46 -8.19 5.71 -1.90
N PHE A 47 -9.07 5.60 -0.90
CA PHE A 47 -9.24 4.38 -0.10
C PHE A 47 -9.51 3.15 -0.97
N VAL A 48 -10.40 3.25 -1.95
CA VAL A 48 -10.76 2.14 -2.83
C VAL A 48 -9.57 1.71 -3.69
N LEU A 49 -8.82 2.67 -4.25
CA LEU A 49 -7.65 2.37 -5.07
C LEU A 49 -6.57 1.66 -4.24
N LEU A 50 -6.28 2.17 -3.04
CA LEU A 50 -5.31 1.55 -2.14
C LEU A 50 -5.76 0.15 -1.70
N ALA A 51 -7.04 -0.03 -1.35
CA ALA A 51 -7.57 -1.32 -0.94
C ALA A 51 -7.51 -2.36 -2.06
N LEU A 52 -7.90 -1.99 -3.29
CA LEU A 52 -7.87 -2.89 -4.44
C LEU A 52 -6.45 -3.24 -4.86
N THR A 53 -5.56 -2.26 -4.98
CA THR A 53 -4.17 -2.50 -5.44
C THR A 53 -3.39 -3.34 -4.43
N SER A 54 -3.46 -3.00 -3.15
CA SER A 54 -2.78 -3.76 -2.10
C SER A 54 -3.41 -5.13 -1.86
N GLY A 55 -4.74 -5.23 -1.92
CA GLY A 55 -5.46 -6.49 -1.75
C GLY A 55 -5.22 -7.45 -2.91
N LEU A 56 -5.20 -6.96 -4.16
CA LEU A 56 -4.87 -7.77 -5.32
C LEU A 56 -3.42 -8.27 -5.26
N PHE A 57 -2.47 -7.36 -4.98
CA PHE A 57 -1.07 -7.72 -4.86
C PHE A 57 -0.83 -8.79 -3.78
N PHE A 58 -1.36 -8.57 -2.57
CA PHE A 58 -1.24 -9.52 -1.47
C PHE A 58 -1.96 -10.83 -1.79
N GLY A 59 -3.21 -10.77 -2.27
CA GLY A 59 -3.99 -11.96 -2.60
C GLY A 59 -3.32 -12.83 -3.65
N THR A 60 -2.76 -12.23 -4.71
CA THR A 60 -2.02 -12.98 -5.75
C THR A 60 -0.77 -13.63 -5.19
N LEU A 61 0.06 -12.88 -4.43
CA LEU A 61 1.28 -13.43 -3.84
C LEU A 61 0.97 -14.53 -2.82
N TRP A 62 -0.05 -14.32 -1.98
CA TRP A 62 -0.48 -15.28 -0.97
C TRP A 62 -1.05 -16.55 -1.60
N GLY A 63 -1.92 -16.41 -2.60
CA GLY A 63 -2.47 -17.55 -3.34
C GLY A 63 -1.38 -18.36 -4.05
N LEU A 64 -0.38 -17.69 -4.64
CA LEU A 64 0.77 -18.35 -5.25
C LEU A 64 1.62 -19.07 -4.19
N ALA A 65 1.89 -18.42 -3.05
CA ALA A 65 2.64 -19.04 -1.96
C ALA A 65 1.93 -20.30 -1.44
N MET A 66 0.62 -20.25 -1.22
CA MET A 66 -0.20 -21.41 -0.84
C MET A 66 -0.07 -22.56 -1.84
N ARG A 67 0.06 -22.26 -3.14
CA ARG A 67 0.25 -23.27 -4.18
C ARG A 67 1.66 -23.86 -4.20
N LEU A 68 2.68 -23.04 -3.96
CA LEU A 68 4.07 -23.49 -4.01
C LEU A 68 4.46 -24.40 -2.85
N VAL A 69 3.84 -24.21 -1.68
CA VAL A 69 4.15 -25.00 -0.46
C VAL A 69 3.13 -26.11 -0.19
N ASP A 70 2.29 -26.43 -1.18
CA ASP A 70 1.20 -27.41 -1.07
C ASP A 70 0.38 -27.22 0.22
N TRP A 71 -0.04 -25.97 0.46
CA TRP A 71 -0.65 -25.54 1.72
C TRP A 71 -2.04 -26.17 1.89
N GLY A 72 -2.04 -27.36 2.49
CA GLY A 72 -3.22 -28.20 2.62
C GLY A 72 -3.70 -28.73 1.27
N ALA A 73 -4.43 -29.84 1.27
CA ALA A 73 -5.04 -30.44 0.08
C ALA A 73 -6.21 -29.60 -0.49
N LEU A 74 -6.10 -28.26 -0.51
CA LEU A 74 -7.09 -27.35 -1.02
C LEU A 74 -7.09 -27.37 -2.55
N GLY A 75 -8.24 -27.73 -3.14
CA GLY A 75 -8.46 -27.68 -4.58
C GLY A 75 -8.28 -26.29 -5.17
N TRP A 76 -8.16 -26.20 -6.50
CA TRP A 76 -7.90 -24.95 -7.25
C TRP A 76 -8.74 -23.77 -6.75
N LEU A 77 -10.07 -23.97 -6.76
CA LEU A 77 -11.07 -22.98 -6.41
C LEU A 77 -10.98 -22.52 -4.96
N SER A 78 -10.79 -23.44 -4.01
CA SER A 78 -10.73 -23.12 -2.58
C SER A 78 -9.56 -22.20 -2.24
N THR A 79 -8.37 -22.43 -2.82
CA THR A 79 -7.23 -21.52 -2.62
C THR A 79 -7.48 -20.16 -3.26
N MET A 80 -8.10 -20.10 -4.44
CA MET A 80 -8.46 -18.80 -5.04
C MET A 80 -9.42 -18.02 -4.15
N THR A 81 -10.44 -18.68 -3.58
CA THR A 81 -11.39 -18.05 -2.65
C THR A 81 -10.70 -17.57 -1.38
N VAL A 82 -9.87 -18.41 -0.75
CA VAL A 82 -9.12 -18.03 0.46
C VAL A 82 -8.17 -16.87 0.18
N ALA A 83 -7.45 -16.91 -0.95
CA ALA A 83 -6.54 -15.85 -1.36
C ALA A 83 -7.29 -14.54 -1.65
N ALA A 84 -8.44 -14.59 -2.31
CA ALA A 84 -9.27 -13.41 -2.59
C ALA A 84 -9.83 -12.79 -1.31
N VAL A 85 -10.32 -13.61 -0.36
CA VAL A 85 -10.82 -13.12 0.94
C VAL A 85 -9.68 -12.52 1.76
N ALA A 86 -8.54 -13.20 1.84
CA ALA A 86 -7.37 -12.69 2.54
C ALA A 86 -6.86 -11.38 1.92
N GLY A 87 -6.80 -11.30 0.59
CA GLY A 87 -6.49 -10.09 -0.16
C GLY A 87 -7.45 -8.94 0.13
N ALA A 88 -8.76 -9.18 0.06
CA ALA A 88 -9.76 -8.17 0.34
C ALA A 88 -9.67 -7.64 1.78
N LEU A 89 -9.56 -8.53 2.77
CA LEU A 89 -9.41 -8.16 4.17
C LEU A 89 -8.13 -7.37 4.40
N PHE A 90 -7.00 -7.84 3.86
CA PHE A 90 -5.72 -7.16 3.96
C PHE A 90 -5.80 -5.75 3.35
N GLY A 91 -6.32 -5.63 2.12
CA GLY A 91 -6.43 -4.36 1.42
C GLY A 91 -7.31 -3.35 2.16
N VAL A 92 -8.46 -3.79 2.68
CA VAL A 92 -9.36 -2.95 3.49
C VAL A 92 -8.68 -2.50 4.78
N CYS A 93 -8.05 -3.42 5.51
CA CYS A 93 -7.34 -3.10 6.75
C CYS A 93 -6.19 -2.12 6.52
N LEU A 94 -5.39 -2.34 5.47
CA LEU A 94 -4.27 -1.47 5.11
C LEU A 94 -4.76 -0.08 4.70
N ALA A 95 -5.79 -0.01 3.84
CA ALA A 95 -6.37 1.27 3.44
C ALA A 95 -6.98 2.03 4.62
N ALA A 96 -7.63 1.32 5.56
CA ALA A 96 -8.17 1.92 6.78
C ALA A 96 -7.06 2.44 7.68
N TYR A 97 -5.96 1.70 7.83
CA TYR A 97 -4.78 2.12 8.57
C TYR A 97 -4.21 3.42 7.99
N TYR A 98 -3.95 3.48 6.68
CA TYR A 98 -3.39 4.68 6.04
C TYR A 98 -4.32 5.88 6.12
N ARG A 99 -5.64 5.67 5.94
CA ARG A 99 -6.62 6.76 6.07
C ARG A 99 -6.68 7.32 7.50
N ARG A 100 -6.62 6.44 8.50
CA ARG A 100 -6.55 6.86 9.91
C ARG A 100 -5.22 7.57 10.22
N SER A 101 -4.11 7.05 9.70
CA SER A 101 -2.79 7.66 9.84
C SER A 101 -2.77 9.07 9.24
N ALA A 102 -3.27 9.22 8.01
CA ALA A 102 -3.34 10.51 7.33
C ALA A 102 -4.21 11.52 8.08
N ALA A 103 -5.35 11.08 8.62
CA ALA A 103 -6.21 11.93 9.45
C ALA A 103 -5.53 12.37 10.76
N ARG A 104 -4.83 11.46 11.45
CA ARG A 104 -4.07 11.77 12.67
C ARG A 104 -2.92 12.73 12.45
N LEU A 105 -2.34 12.72 11.25
CA LEU A 105 -1.23 13.57 10.86
C LEU A 105 -1.71 14.87 10.20
N GLU A 106 -3.02 15.08 10.07
CA GLU A 106 -3.63 16.27 9.46
C GLU A 106 -3.06 16.57 8.07
N LEU A 107 -2.79 15.50 7.28
CA LEU A 107 -2.17 15.65 5.98
C LEU A 107 -3.12 16.36 5.00
N PRO A 108 -2.65 17.38 4.25
CA PRO A 108 -3.44 18.00 3.19
C PRO A 108 -3.61 17.05 2.00
N SER A 109 -4.36 17.45 0.97
CA SER A 109 -4.38 16.69 -0.29
C SER A 109 -3.00 16.65 -0.94
N TRP A 110 -2.69 15.60 -1.70
CA TRP A 110 -1.40 15.50 -2.40
C TRP A 110 -1.14 16.70 -3.31
N GLU A 111 -2.17 17.22 -3.98
CA GLU A 111 -2.06 18.41 -4.83
C GLU A 111 -1.58 19.64 -4.05
N ARG A 112 -2.11 19.86 -2.84
CA ARG A 112 -1.74 20.98 -1.97
C ARG A 112 -0.46 20.73 -1.17
N TYR A 113 -0.06 19.47 -1.03
CA TYR A 113 1.13 19.11 -0.28
C TYR A 113 2.38 19.69 -0.94
N ALA A 114 3.10 20.58 -0.24
CA ALA A 114 4.32 21.23 -0.73
C ALA A 114 4.16 21.90 -2.13
N ALA A 115 2.97 22.45 -2.39
CA ALA A 115 2.72 23.37 -3.51
C ALA A 115 3.44 24.71 -3.31
#